data_AF-A0A9R1VNR5-F1
#
_entry.id   AF-A0A9R1VNR5-F1
#
_cell.length_a   1.000
_cell.length_b   1.000
_cell.length_c   1.000
_cell.angle_alpha   90.00
_cell.angle_beta   90.00
_cell.angle_gamma   90.00
#
_symmetry.space_group_name_H-M   'P 1'
#
loop_
_entity.id
_entity.type
_entity.pdbx_description
1 polymer ?
#
loop_
_entity_poly.entity_id
_entity_poly.type
_entity_poly.pdbx_seq_one_letter_code
_entity_poly.pdbx_strand_id
1 'polypeptide(L)'
;MSLANYSNMNSVSIANSLGSGSRAPILIPEEYNSWVGRMNLHLNAINEDIWKCVEGTYVTPENMATLATNQATQTDIIRKLELQAKKELVSGIPHSILSQMDDIMMLTANQIWENLKNRFCGNKRIIGNKRTSVLNEFDNFKMLSS
;
A
#
# COMPACT_ATOMS: atom_id res chain seq x y z
N MET A 1 -10.84 12.76 19.39
CA MET A 1 -9.54 12.35 18.82
C MET A 1 -8.47 13.24 19.47
N SER A 2 -7.40 12.68 20.05
CA SER A 2 -6.43 13.46 20.86
C SER A 2 -5.44 14.23 19.99
N LEU A 3 -4.86 15.31 20.53
CA LEU A 3 -3.84 16.13 19.86
C LEU A 3 -2.61 15.30 19.41
N ALA A 4 -2.26 14.27 20.17
CA ALA A 4 -1.17 13.35 19.86
C ALA A 4 -1.41 12.54 18.57
N ASN A 5 -2.67 12.21 18.26
CA ASN A 5 -3.01 11.47 17.04
C ASN A 5 -2.83 12.34 15.78
N TYR A 6 -3.16 13.63 15.87
CA TYR A 6 -2.96 14.58 14.77
C TYR A 6 -1.47 14.81 14.46
N SER A 7 -0.65 14.98 15.49
CA SER A 7 0.80 15.18 15.32
C SER A 7 1.48 13.96 14.68
N ASN A 8 1.05 12.75 15.04
CA ASN A 8 1.57 11.51 14.44
C ASN A 8 1.10 11.30 12.99
N MET A 9 -0.15 11.66 12.65
CA MET A 9 -0.60 11.59 11.26
C MET A 9 0.12 12.60 10.36
N ASN A 10 0.42 13.80 10.88
CA ASN A 10 1.18 14.82 10.18
C ASN A 10 2.64 14.41 9.95
N SER A 11 3.31 13.82 10.95
CA SER A 11 4.70 13.38 10.78
C SER A 11 4.85 12.23 9.78
N VAL A 12 3.92 11.27 9.77
CA VAL A 12 3.87 10.19 8.77
C VAL A 12 3.60 10.73 7.37
N SER A 13 2.70 11.70 7.23
CA SER A 13 2.42 12.35 5.94
C SER A 13 3.64 13.10 5.40
N ILE A 14 4.38 13.80 6.26
CA ILE A 14 5.63 14.48 5.89
C ILE A 14 6.71 13.45 5.49
N ALA A 15 6.89 12.38 6.26
CA ALA A 15 7.84 11.31 5.93
C ALA A 15 7.53 10.63 4.58
N ASN A 16 6.24 10.45 4.27
CA ASN A 16 5.79 9.95 2.97
C ASN A 16 6.04 10.95 1.82
N SER A 17 6.06 12.25 2.09
CA SER A 17 6.31 13.29 1.09
C SER A 17 7.79 13.54 0.79
N LEU A 18 8.69 13.23 1.73
CA LEU A 18 10.13 13.51 1.63
C LEU A 18 10.95 12.44 0.89
N GLY A 19 10.27 11.47 0.25
CA GLY A 19 10.80 10.77 -0.92
C GLY A 19 12.22 10.23 -0.80
N SER A 20 12.51 9.41 0.21
CA SER A 20 13.57 8.43 0.02
C SER A 20 12.96 7.30 -0.82
N GLY A 21 13.25 7.25 -2.12
CA GLY A 21 12.79 6.20 -3.05
C GLY A 21 13.23 4.77 -2.68
N SER A 22 13.78 4.57 -1.49
CA SER A 22 14.19 3.29 -0.93
C SER A 22 13.16 2.67 0.01
N ARG A 23 12.15 3.43 0.48
CA ARG A 23 11.18 2.94 1.47
C ARG A 23 9.76 2.93 0.91
N ALA A 24 9.05 1.85 1.20
CA ALA A 24 7.65 1.72 0.84
C ALA A 24 6.81 2.85 1.47
N PRO A 25 5.85 3.43 0.72
CA PRO A 25 4.98 4.47 1.26
C PRO A 25 4.10 3.89 2.37
N ILE A 26 3.93 4.64 3.46
CA ILE A 26 3.09 4.21 4.58
C ILE A 26 1.61 4.40 4.24
N LEU A 27 0.81 3.36 4.47
CA LEU A 27 -0.64 3.38 4.30
C LEU A 27 -1.30 4.28 5.33
N ILE A 28 -1.96 5.32 4.83
CA ILE A 28 -2.94 6.12 5.58
C ILE A 28 -4.32 5.73 5.02
N PRO A 29 -5.23 5.15 5.83
CA PRO A 29 -6.55 4.70 5.36
C PRO A 29 -7.32 5.76 4.58
N GLU A 30 -7.27 7.01 5.03
CA GLU A 30 -7.95 8.16 4.42
C GLU A 30 -7.40 8.55 3.04
N GLU A 31 -6.20 8.08 2.73
CA GLU A 31 -5.49 8.32 1.48
C GLU A 31 -5.30 7.04 0.66
N TYR A 32 -6.05 5.97 0.95
CA TYR A 32 -5.85 4.67 0.33
C TYR A 32 -5.66 4.74 -1.20
N ASN A 33 -6.54 5.44 -1.93
CA ASN A 33 -6.43 5.56 -3.39
C ASN A 33 -5.13 6.23 -3.86
N SER A 34 -4.66 7.26 -3.13
CA SER A 34 -3.38 7.92 -3.42
C SER A 34 -2.21 6.99 -3.07
N TRP A 35 -2.32 6.28 -1.95
CA TRP A 35 -1.34 5.28 -1.53
C TRP A 35 -1.20 4.15 -2.54
N VAL A 36 -2.29 3.67 -3.16
CA VAL A 36 -2.23 2.66 -4.24
C VAL A 36 -1.30 3.12 -5.36
N GLY A 37 -1.46 4.36 -5.85
CA GLY A 37 -0.61 4.91 -6.89
C GLY A 37 0.86 5.02 -6.48
N ARG A 38 1.13 5.47 -5.24
CA ARG A 38 2.49 5.57 -4.70
C ARG A 38 3.14 4.19 -4.53
N MET A 39 2.41 3.21 -4.01
CA MET A 39 2.91 1.85 -3.80
C MET A 39 3.19 1.17 -5.15
N ASN A 40 2.29 1.33 -6.12
CA ASN A 40 2.50 0.85 -7.48
C ASN A 40 3.80 1.41 -8.09
N LEU A 41 4.03 2.72 -7.99
CA LEU A 41 5.26 3.34 -8.47
C LEU A 41 6.52 2.82 -7.75
N HIS A 42 6.45 2.67 -6.42
CA HIS A 42 7.56 2.13 -5.61
C HIS A 42 7.95 0.71 -6.04
N LEU A 43 6.97 -0.19 -6.18
CA LEU A 43 7.23 -1.58 -6.53
C LEU A 43 7.78 -1.73 -7.95
N ASN A 44 7.22 -0.98 -8.92
CA ASN A 44 7.74 -0.97 -10.29
C ASN A 44 9.16 -0.39 -10.39
N ALA A 45 9.53 0.55 -9.52
CA ALA A 45 10.90 1.06 -9.47
C ALA A 45 11.91 0.02 -8.97
N ILE A 46 11.46 -0.98 -8.20
CA ILE A 46 12.31 -2.10 -7.76
C ILE A 46 12.40 -3.16 -8.87
N ASN A 47 11.25 -3.64 -9.34
CA ASN A 47 11.11 -4.59 -10.45
C ASN A 47 9.63 -4.62 -10.88
N GLU A 48 9.36 -4.47 -12.17
CA GLU A 48 8.01 -4.47 -12.74
C GLU A 48 7.19 -5.75 -12.42
N ASP A 49 7.86 -6.88 -12.23
CA ASP A 49 7.20 -8.15 -11.93
C ASP A 49 6.69 -8.24 -10.49
N ILE A 50 7.23 -7.43 -9.57
CA ILE A 50 6.78 -7.40 -8.17
C ILE A 50 5.34 -6.89 -8.09
N TRP A 51 5.00 -5.85 -8.85
CA TRP A 51 3.63 -5.34 -8.90
C TRP A 51 2.66 -6.40 -9.47
N LYS A 52 3.08 -7.15 -10.48
CA LYS A 52 2.29 -8.25 -11.05
C LYS A 52 2.02 -9.35 -10.00
N CYS A 53 2.95 -9.63 -9.08
CA CYS A 53 2.69 -10.52 -7.94
C CYS A 53 1.63 -9.96 -6.98
N VAL A 54 1.68 -8.65 -6.70
CA VAL A 54 0.68 -7.96 -5.87
C VAL A 54 -0.72 -8.01 -6.51
N GLU A 55 -0.81 -7.80 -7.82
CA GLU A 55 -2.09 -7.90 -8.56
C GLU A 55 -2.53 -9.35 -8.81
N GLY A 56 -1.67 -10.33 -8.56
CA GLY A 56 -1.93 -11.74 -8.88
C GLY A 56 -1.93 -12.02 -10.39
N THR A 57 -1.31 -11.15 -11.19
CA THR A 57 -1.27 -11.22 -12.66
C THR A 57 0.09 -11.67 -13.19
N TYR A 58 1.05 -12.00 -12.33
CA TYR A 58 2.37 -12.46 -12.76
C TYR A 58 2.25 -13.79 -13.52
N VAL A 59 2.76 -13.78 -14.76
CA VAL A 59 2.89 -14.96 -15.60
C VAL A 59 4.37 -15.14 -15.92
N THR A 60 4.86 -16.37 -15.78
CA THR A 60 6.23 -16.73 -16.16
C THR A 60 6.43 -16.47 -17.66
N PRO A 61 7.43 -15.65 -18.07
CA PRO A 61 7.72 -15.44 -19.48
C PRO A 61 8.16 -16.74 -20.19
N GLU A 62 7.62 -17.01 -21.38
CA GLU A 62 7.93 -18.22 -22.18
C GLU A 62 9.44 -18.38 -22.48
N ASN A 63 10.14 -17.26 -22.63
CA ASN A 63 11.58 -17.20 -22.91
C ASN A 63 12.42 -17.62 -21.68
N MET A 64 11.90 -17.39 -20.48
CA MET A 64 12.52 -17.85 -19.23
C MET A 64 12.25 -19.33 -19.00
N ALA A 65 11.10 -19.84 -19.40
CA ALA A 65 10.81 -21.28 -19.35
C ALA A 65 11.75 -22.10 -20.28
N THR A 66 12.30 -21.48 -21.32
CA THR A 66 13.24 -22.10 -22.27
C THR A 66 14.72 -21.88 -21.90
N LEU A 67 15.07 -20.77 -21.23
CA LEU A 67 16.44 -20.47 -20.76
C LEU A 67 16.73 -21.03 -19.34
N ALA A 68 15.72 -21.15 -18.48
CA ALA A 68 15.84 -21.80 -17.18
C ALA A 68 15.97 -23.31 -17.39
N THR A 69 17.19 -23.80 -17.45
CA THR A 69 17.53 -25.19 -17.77
C THR A 69 16.94 -26.20 -16.77
N ASN A 70 16.35 -25.75 -15.64
CA ASN A 70 15.76 -26.58 -14.59
C ASN A 70 14.49 -25.91 -14.00
N GLN A 71 13.37 -26.64 -13.84
CA GLN A 71 12.14 -26.15 -13.18
C GLN A 71 12.37 -25.57 -11.75
N ALA A 72 13.43 -26.03 -11.08
CA ALA A 72 13.85 -25.54 -9.78
C ALA A 72 14.25 -24.05 -9.80
N THR A 73 14.93 -23.56 -10.84
CA THR A 73 15.36 -22.16 -10.90
C THR A 73 14.18 -21.22 -11.17
N GLN A 74 13.19 -21.66 -11.96
CA GLN A 74 11.97 -20.89 -12.19
C GLN A 74 11.14 -20.73 -10.91
N THR A 75 10.96 -21.83 -10.18
CA THR A 75 10.25 -21.83 -8.89
C THR A 75 10.93 -20.88 -7.90
N ASP A 76 12.27 -20.87 -7.86
CA ASP A 76 13.03 -19.95 -7.00
C ASP A 76 12.87 -18.48 -7.37
N ILE A 77 12.76 -18.15 -8.66
CA ILE A 77 12.55 -16.78 -9.12
C ILE A 77 11.16 -16.30 -8.69
N ILE A 78 10.12 -17.11 -8.91
CA ILE A 78 8.75 -16.80 -8.49
C ILE A 78 8.69 -16.59 -6.98
N ARG A 79 9.31 -17.50 -6.22
CA ARG A 79 9.37 -17.41 -4.76
C ARG A 79 10.07 -16.14 -4.27
N LYS A 80 11.14 -15.71 -4.95
CA LYS A 80 11.86 -14.47 -4.62
C LYS A 80 11.02 -13.22 -4.93
N LEU A 81 10.34 -13.19 -6.07
CA LEU A 81 9.43 -12.11 -6.43
C LEU A 81 8.28 -11.99 -5.42
N GLU A 82 7.65 -13.11 -5.09
CA GLU A 82 6.56 -13.16 -4.12
C GLU A 82 7.01 -12.71 -2.71
N LEU A 83 8.17 -13.19 -2.25
CA LEU A 83 8.73 -12.78 -0.97
C LEU A 83 9.04 -11.28 -0.93
N GLN A 84 9.61 -10.73 -2.01
CA GLN A 84 9.91 -9.31 -2.10
C GLN A 84 8.63 -8.47 -2.16
N ALA A 85 7.61 -8.89 -2.93
CA ALA A 85 6.31 -8.25 -2.98
C ALA A 85 5.65 -8.18 -1.59
N LYS A 86 5.64 -9.30 -0.88
CA LYS A 86 5.10 -9.38 0.49
C LYS A 86 5.86 -8.47 1.45
N LYS A 87 7.20 -8.50 1.41
CA LYS A 87 8.06 -7.68 2.28
C LYS A 87 7.79 -6.18 2.09
N GLU A 88 7.73 -5.72 0.84
CA GLU A 88 7.50 -4.31 0.53
C GLU A 88 6.07 -3.86 0.86
N LEU A 89 5.07 -4.72 0.61
CA LEU A 89 3.70 -4.42 1.05
C LEU A 89 3.61 -4.29 2.57
N VAL A 90 4.12 -5.28 3.32
CA VAL A 90 4.04 -5.31 4.78
C VAL A 90 4.79 -4.13 5.40
N SER A 91 5.94 -3.72 4.85
CA SER A 91 6.69 -2.56 5.36
C SER A 91 5.95 -1.23 5.20
N GLY A 92 5.07 -1.14 4.20
CA GLY A 92 4.19 0.00 3.97
C GLY A 92 2.89 -0.02 4.80
N ILE A 93 2.59 -1.08 5.55
CA ILE A 93 1.33 -1.19 6.31
C ILE A 93 1.58 -0.94 7.80
N PRO A 94 0.88 0.01 8.43
CA PRO A 94 0.93 0.21 9.88
C PRO A 94 0.60 -1.06 10.67
N HIS A 95 1.30 -1.28 11.78
CA HIS A 95 1.09 -2.45 12.64
C HIS A 95 -0.36 -2.59 13.11
N SER A 96 -1.04 -1.47 13.40
CA SER A 96 -2.44 -1.45 13.81
C SER A 96 -3.41 -2.02 12.77
N ILE A 97 -3.03 -2.01 11.48
CA ILE A 97 -3.80 -2.61 10.39
C ILE A 97 -3.37 -4.06 10.19
N LEU A 98 -2.06 -4.34 10.22
CA LEU A 98 -1.52 -5.70 10.10
C LEU A 98 -2.04 -6.64 11.18
N SER A 99 -2.14 -6.17 12.43
CA SER A 99 -2.59 -7.00 13.57
C SER A 99 -4.06 -7.43 13.46
N GLN A 100 -4.80 -6.93 12.47
CA GLN A 100 -6.19 -7.29 12.19
C GLN A 100 -6.31 -8.25 11.02
N MET A 101 -5.20 -8.63 10.39
CA MET A 101 -5.14 -9.67 9.36
C MET A 101 -4.71 -10.98 10.03
N ASP A 102 -5.61 -11.95 10.08
CA ASP A 102 -5.28 -13.28 10.59
C ASP A 102 -4.25 -13.96 9.67
N ASP A 103 -3.33 -14.71 10.28
CA ASP A 103 -2.33 -15.53 9.60
C ASP A 103 -1.53 -14.81 8.50
N ILE A 104 -1.16 -13.54 8.72
CA ILE A 104 -0.37 -12.72 7.78
C ILE A 104 0.88 -13.42 7.24
N MET A 105 1.47 -14.34 8.00
CA MET A 105 2.63 -15.14 7.58
C MET A 105 2.30 -16.13 6.47
N MET A 106 1.05 -16.60 6.38
CA MET A 106 0.56 -17.54 5.36
C MET A 106 -0.03 -16.84 4.14
N LEU A 107 -0.37 -15.55 4.23
CA LEU A 107 -0.94 -14.81 3.10
C LEU A 107 0.08 -14.53 1.99
N THR A 108 -0.36 -14.64 0.75
CA THR A 108 0.37 -14.12 -0.42
C THR A 108 0.32 -12.60 -0.46
N ALA A 109 1.22 -11.98 -1.24
CA ALA A 109 1.20 -10.54 -1.49
C ALA A 109 -0.16 -10.09 -2.04
N ASN A 110 -0.73 -10.86 -2.97
CA ASN A 110 -2.05 -10.60 -3.53
C ASN A 110 -3.18 -10.72 -2.49
N GLN A 111 -3.15 -11.71 -1.61
CA GLN A 111 -4.16 -11.82 -0.55
C GLN A 111 -4.09 -10.65 0.43
N ILE A 112 -2.90 -10.19 0.79
CA ILE A 112 -2.72 -8.98 1.60
C ILE A 112 -3.31 -7.76 0.88
N TRP A 113 -3.03 -7.63 -0.42
CA TRP A 113 -3.56 -6.56 -1.25
C TRP A 113 -5.08 -6.53 -1.31
N GLU A 114 -5.71 -7.67 -1.58
CA GLU A 114 -7.17 -7.77 -1.66
C GLU A 114 -7.84 -7.50 -0.29
N ASN A 115 -7.21 -7.90 0.82
CA ASN A 115 -7.69 -7.52 2.16
C ASN A 115 -7.70 -6.00 2.36
N LEU A 116 -6.62 -5.30 1.97
CA LEU A 116 -6.56 -3.84 2.04
C LEU A 116 -7.60 -3.18 1.14
N LYS A 117 -7.75 -3.69 -0.09
CA LYS A 117 -8.71 -3.19 -1.07
C LYS A 117 -10.14 -3.35 -0.57
N ASN A 118 -10.52 -4.53 -0.09
CA ASN A 118 -11.85 -4.77 0.47
C ASN A 118 -12.16 -3.88 1.68
N ARG A 119 -11.12 -3.52 2.44
CA ARG A 119 -11.27 -2.69 3.65
C ARG A 119 -11.36 -1.19 3.37
N PHE A 120 -10.59 -0.70 2.40
CA PHE A 120 -10.39 0.75 2.21
C PHE A 120 -10.86 1.27 0.84
N CYS A 121 -10.88 0.44 -0.20
CA CYS A 121 -11.37 0.84 -1.52
C CYS A 121 -12.87 1.16 -1.43
N GLY A 122 -13.26 2.32 -1.98
CA GLY A 122 -14.68 2.71 -2.03
C GLY A 122 -15.33 2.92 -0.66
N ASN A 123 -14.55 3.09 0.42
CA ASN A 123 -15.09 3.32 1.75
C ASN A 123 -15.83 4.67 1.81
N LYS A 124 -17.15 4.63 1.58
CA LYS A 124 -18.05 5.79 1.57
C LYS A 124 -17.99 6.60 2.86
N ARG A 125 -17.66 5.95 4.00
CA ARG A 125 -17.48 6.63 5.29
C ARG A 125 -16.26 7.54 5.28
N ILE A 126 -15.14 7.11 4.70
CA ILE A 126 -13.92 7.94 4.57
C ILE A 126 -14.19 9.12 3.64
N ILE A 127 -14.85 8.87 2.51
CA ILE A 127 -15.25 9.93 1.55
C ILE A 127 -16.20 10.93 2.21
N GLY A 128 -17.20 10.44 2.95
CA GLY A 128 -18.14 11.25 3.71
C GLY A 128 -17.45 12.11 4.78
N ASN A 129 -16.56 11.50 5.57
CA ASN A 129 -15.82 12.21 6.61
C ASN A 129 -14.91 13.32 6.04
N LYS A 130 -14.24 13.07 4.91
CA LYS A 130 -13.47 14.11 4.19
C LYS A 130 -14.36 15.27 3.75
N ARG A 131 -15.52 14.96 3.15
CA ARG A 131 -16.49 15.99 2.73
C ARG A 131 -16.94 16.85 3.91
N THR A 132 -17.26 16.23 5.04
CA THR A 132 -17.68 16.95 6.25
C THR A 132 -16.55 17.78 6.85
N SER A 133 -15.31 17.27 6.90
CA SER A 133 -14.15 18.04 7.39
C SER A 133 -13.90 19.28 6.55
N VAL A 134 -13.92 19.14 5.21
CA VAL A 134 -13.72 20.26 4.28
C VAL A 134 -14.81 21.32 4.43
N LEU A 135 -16.07 20.91 4.61
CA LEU A 135 -17.16 21.85 4.86
C LEU A 135 -16.98 22.61 6.18
N ASN A 136 -16.60 21.90 7.25
CA ASN A 136 -16.34 22.54 8.54
C ASN A 136 -15.16 23.51 8.49
N GLU A 137 -14.08 23.16 7.78
CA GLU A 137 -12.92 24.05 7.57
C GLU A 137 -13.33 25.30 6.80
N PHE A 138 -14.14 25.15 5.76
CA PHE A 138 -14.68 26.27 4.99
C PHE A 138 -15.57 27.19 5.82
N ASP A 139 -16.48 26.62 6.61
CA ASP A 139 -17.37 27.40 7.48
C ASP A 139 -16.57 28.14 8.57
N ASN A 140 -15.59 27.48 9.18
CA ASN A 140 -14.67 28.12 10.13
C ASN A 140 -13.88 29.26 9.49
N PHE A 141 -13.41 29.09 8.25
CA PHE A 141 -12.70 30.14 7.52
C PHE A 141 -13.60 31.37 7.29
N LYS A 142 -14.87 31.16 6.93
CA LYS A 142 -15.85 32.26 6.82
C LYS A 142 -16.05 32.99 8.14
N MET A 143 -16.18 32.25 9.25
CA MET A 143 -16.36 32.84 10.57
C MET A 143 -15.14 33.65 11.04
N LEU A 144 -13.92 33.24 10.65
CA LEU A 144 -12.68 33.98 10.97
C LEU A 144 -12.46 35.22 10.08
N SER A 145 -13.13 35.29 8.93
CA SER A 145 -13.07 36.42 7.99
C SER A 145 -14.14 37.49 8.21
N SER A 146 -14.97 37.33 9.26
CA SER A 146 -16.04 38.26 9.67
C SER A 146 -15.64 39.03 10.91
#